data_AF-A0A2P1UFL8-F1
#
_entry.id   AF-A0A2P1UFL8-F1
#
_cell.length_a   1.000
_cell.length_b   1.000
_cell.length_c   1.000
_cell.angle_alpha   90.00
_cell.angle_beta   90.00
_cell.angle_gamma   90.00
#
_symmetry.space_group_name_H-M   'P 1'
#
loop_
_entity.id
_entity.type
_entity.pdbx_description
1 polymer ?
#
loop_
_entity_poly.entity_id
_entity_poly.type
_entity_poly.pdbx_seq_one_letter_code
_entity_poly.pdbx_strand_id
1 'polypeptide(L)' 'MNIKDYPFAQDLITDNQGQIQQVIINFEDYQQIIETYEDTGLYCAMIDVKDETPLTLEEALIELEKE' A
#
# COMPACT_ATOMS: atom_id res chain seq x y z
N MET A 1 16.37 -16.87 12.35
CA MET A 1 15.82 -15.56 11.95
C MET A 1 16.58 -14.50 12.74
N ASN A 2 17.18 -13.54 12.03
CA ASN A 2 17.90 -12.43 12.64
C ASN A 2 17.09 -11.15 12.40
N ILE A 3 17.05 -10.22 13.35
CA ILE A 3 16.39 -8.92 13.14
C ILE A 3 16.97 -8.16 11.94
N LYS A 4 18.22 -8.45 11.55
CA LYS A 4 18.86 -7.97 10.32
C LYS A 4 18.16 -8.36 9.02
N ASP A 5 17.32 -9.39 9.05
CA ASP A 5 16.50 -9.82 7.91
C ASP A 5 15.25 -8.92 7.74
N TYR A 6 14.98 -8.03 8.71
CA TYR A 6 13.81 -7.15 8.78
C TYR A 6 14.26 -5.69 8.95
N PRO A 7 14.60 -4.98 7.85
CA PRO A 7 15.31 -3.70 7.91
C PRO A 7 14.57 -2.57 8.64
N PHE A 8 13.25 -2.67 8.78
CA PHE A 8 12.43 -1.69 9.49
C PHE A 8 12.00 -2.15 10.90
N ALA A 9 12.32 -3.39 11.27
CA ALA A 9 11.97 -3.90 12.59
C ALA A 9 12.92 -3.36 13.65
N GLN A 10 12.37 -2.68 14.66
CA GLN A 10 13.07 -2.33 15.88
C GLN A 10 13.15 -3.50 16.85
N ASP A 11 12.10 -4.34 16.87
CA ASP A 11 12.04 -5.56 17.67
C ASP A 11 11.08 -6.59 17.04
N LEU A 12 11.21 -7.85 17.45
CA LEU A 12 10.37 -8.97 17.03
C LEU A 12 9.79 -9.67 18.25
N ILE A 13 8.46 -9.76 18.33
CA ILE A 13 7.79 -10.55 19.35
C ILE A 13 7.56 -11.95 18.78
N THR A 14 8.12 -12.95 19.45
CA THR A 14 8.05 -14.36 19.03
C THR A 14 7.25 -15.19 20.01
N ASP A 15 6.68 -16.30 19.52
CA ASP A 15 6.04 -17.30 20.37
C ASP A 15 7.05 -18.22 21.06
N ASN A 16 6.53 -19.16 21.86
CA ASN A 16 7.36 -20.11 22.61
C ASN A 16 8.14 -21.09 21.70
N GLN A 17 7.83 -21.13 20.40
CA GLN A 17 8.53 -21.93 19.40
C GLN A 17 9.54 -21.08 18.58
N GLY A 18 9.62 -19.77 18.85
CA GLY A 18 10.48 -18.83 18.14
C GLY A 18 9.88 -18.31 16.82
N GLN A 19 8.59 -18.52 16.56
CA GLN A 19 7.92 -17.97 15.38
C GLN A 19 7.52 -16.51 15.62
N ILE A 20 7.78 -15.64 14.65
CA ILE A 20 7.44 -14.21 14.73
C ILE A 20 5.91 -14.06 14.68
N GLN A 21 5.34 -13.44 15.71
CA GLN A 21 3.91 -13.11 15.75
C GLN A 21 3.67 -11.62 15.56
N GLN A 22 4.59 -10.76 15.99
CA GLN A 22 4.46 -9.31 15.84
C GLN A 22 5.82 -8.69 15.53
N VAL A 23 5.79 -7.56 14.82
CA VAL A 23 6.96 -6.75 14.49
C VAL A 23 6.74 -5.36 15.06
N ILE A 24 7.71 -4.87 15.82
CA ILE A 24 7.71 -3.50 16.32
C ILE A 24 8.50 -2.65 15.33
N ILE A 25 7.90 -1.56 14.86
CA ILE A 25 8.44 -0.65 13.85
C ILE A 25 8.27 0.79 14.34
N ASN A 26 9.11 1.72 13.87
CA ASN A 26 8.88 3.15 14.11
C ASN A 26 7.55 3.56 13.48
N PHE A 27 6.81 4.44 14.14
CA PHE A 27 5.57 4.97 13.59
C PHE A 27 5.79 5.71 12.25
N GLU A 28 6.86 6.51 12.14
CA GLU A 28 7.21 7.24 10.91
C GLU A 28 7.54 6.28 9.76
N ASP A 29 8.32 5.23 10.03
CA ASP A 29 8.61 4.19 9.04
C ASP A 29 7.33 3.47 8.58
N TYR A 30 6.42 3.17 9.52
CA TYR A 30 5.11 2.59 9.18
C TYR A 30 4.28 3.51 8.28
N GLN A 31 4.21 4.81 8.58
CA GLN A 31 3.50 5.78 7.75
C GLN A 31 4.08 5.82 6.33
N GLN A 32 5.40 5.91 6.22
CA GLN A 32 6.08 5.95 4.92
C GLN A 32 5.82 4.68 4.10
N ILE A 33 5.73 3.52 4.76
CA ILE A 33 5.37 2.26 4.11
C ILE A 33 3.95 2.33 3.54
N ILE A 34 2.93 2.78 4.30
CA ILE A 34 1.57 2.85 3.74
C ILE A 34 1.47 3.86 2.62
N GLU A 35 2.09 5.04 2.76
CA GLU A 35 2.12 6.06 1.69
C GLU A 35 2.71 5.48 0.41
N THR A 36 3.81 4.72 0.51
CA THR A 36 4.43 4.06 -0.65
C THR A 36 3.48 3.05 -1.30
N TYR A 37 2.74 2.28 -0.50
CA TYR A 37 1.76 1.32 -1.03
C TYR A 37 0.58 2.03 -1.72
N GLU A 38 0.08 3.11 -1.13
CA GLU A 38 -1.01 3.92 -1.69
C GLU A 38 -0.59 4.57 -3.02
N ASP A 39 0.58 5.21 -3.06
CA ASP A 39 1.11 5.84 -4.27
C ASP A 39 1.37 4.81 -5.39
N THR A 40 1.92 3.65 -5.03
CA THR A 40 2.15 2.56 -5.99
C THR A 40 0.83 2.00 -6.51
N GLY A 41 -0.16 1.83 -5.62
CA GLY A 41 -1.51 1.38 -5.99
C GLY A 41 -2.19 2.35 -6.96
N LEU A 42 -2.13 3.65 -6.66
CA LEU A 42 -2.65 4.70 -7.54
C LEU A 42 -1.93 4.71 -8.89
N TYR A 43 -0.59 4.61 -8.89
CA TYR A 43 0.19 4.55 -10.12
C TYR A 43 -0.23 3.36 -11.01
N CYS A 44 -0.37 2.17 -10.43
CA CYS A 44 -0.84 0.99 -11.17
C CYS A 44 -2.23 1.21 -11.75
N ALA A 45 -3.18 1.74 -10.96
CA ALA A 45 -4.53 2.03 -11.43
C ALA A 45 -4.52 3.02 -12.61
N MET A 46 -3.69 4.06 -12.55
CA MET A 46 -3.52 5.02 -13.66
C MET A 46 -2.90 4.38 -14.91
N ILE A 47 -1.98 3.43 -14.75
CA ILE A 47 -1.36 2.71 -15.87
C ILE A 47 -2.36 1.76 -16.54
N ASP A 48 -3.20 1.09 -15.76
CA ASP A 48 -4.21 0.15 -16.27
C ASP A 48 -5.23 0.84 -17.17
N VAL A 49 -5.56 2.11 -16.88
CA VAL A 49 -6.52 2.92 -17.65
C VAL A 49 -5.88 3.90 -18.64
N LYS A 50 -4.55 3.85 -18.83
CA LYS A 50 -3.79 4.88 -19.57
C LYS A 50 -4.25 5.10 -21.03
N ASP A 51 -4.82 4.06 -21.64
CA ASP A 51 -5.24 4.03 -23.05
C ASP A 51 -6.78 4.20 -23.19
N GLU A 52 -7.50 4.38 -22.07
CA GLU A 52 -8.93 4.66 -22.10
C GLU A 52 -9.22 6.04 -22.67
N THR A 53 -10.44 6.22 -23.20
CA THR A 53 -10.85 7.52 -23.74
C THR A 53 -11.18 8.47 -22.58
N PRO A 54 -10.48 9.61 -22.43
CA PRO A 54 -10.79 10.57 -21.39
C PRO A 54 -12.16 11.20 -21.62
N LEU A 55 -12.96 11.28 -20.56
CA LEU A 55 -14.26 11.95 -20.59
C LEU A 55 -14.13 13.40 -20.12
N THR A 56 -14.97 14.27 -20.67
CA THR A 56 -15.26 15.56 -20.06
C THR A 56 -16.05 15.37 -18.77
N LEU A 57 -16.13 16.40 -17.92
CA LEU A 57 -16.91 16.34 -16.68
C LEU A 57 -18.38 15.97 -16.94
N GLU A 58 -19.00 16.54 -17.99
CA GLU A 58 -20.40 16.25 -18.33
C GLU A 58 -20.57 14.78 -18.75
N GLU A 59 -19.68 14.26 -19.60
CA GLU A 59 -19.70 12.86 -20.02
C GLU A 59 -19.46 11.90 -18.85
N ALA A 60 -18.53 12.23 -17.95
CA ALA A 60 -18.24 11.43 -16.76
C ALA A 60 -19.44 11.37 -15.80
N LEU A 61 -20.17 12.48 -15.62
CA LEU A 61 -21.39 12.52 -14.80
C LEU A 61 -22.50 11.65 -15.41
N ILE A 62 -22.67 11.70 -16.75
CA ILE A 62 -23.64 10.87 -17.46
C ILE A 62 -23.29 9.38 -17.34
N GLU A 63 -22.00 9.02 -17.39
CA GLU A 63 -21.56 7.64 -17.23
C GLU A 63 -21.75 7.14 -15.80
N LEU A 64 -21.42 7.97 -14.79
CA LEU A 64 -21.60 7.64 -13.37
C LEU A 64 -23.06 7.35 -12.99
N GLU A 65 -24.03 8.04 -13.61
CA GLU A 65 -25.46 7.78 -13.38
C GLU A 65 -25.95 6.41 -13.89
N LYS A 66 -25.16 5.71 -14.71
CA LYS A 66 -25.49 4.39 -15.25
C LYS A 66 -25.01 3.23 -14.37
N GLU A 67 -24.06 3.47 -13.47
CA GLU A 67 -23.57 2.49 -12.49
C GLU A 67 -24.53 2.35 -11.30
#